data_AF-A0A9P1A7J3-F1
#
_entry.id   AF-A0A9P1A7J3-F1
#
_cell.length_a   1.000
_cell.length_b   1.000
_cell.length_c   1.000
_cell.angle_alpha   90.00
_cell.angle_beta   90.00
_cell.angle_gamma   90.00
#
_symmetry.space_group_name_H-M   'P 1'
#
loop_
_entity.id
_entity.type
_entity.pdbx_description
1 polymer ?
#
loop_
_entity_poly.entity_id
_entity_poly.type
_entity_poly.pdbx_seq_one_letter_code
_entity_poly.pdbx_strand_id
1 'polypeptide(L)'
;MFSVTEACISQFLKRWKAQGGFPVSHRTGRPRVTDPNDDRNILRTSRSNPRLTAPAIRREVFVNSPSPPSVSTVKRRLNAAGIMGRRPVKKPLISEKNRSARVKWAKDHLNWTRQDWNRILWSDESKFLLFGSDGIQWVRRPIGSRYDPKYQLPTVKHGGGSCMVWGAFSGNGIGPIHRVKGIMDKNVYKDILQDQMLPHLRAMGRGSVYQQDNDPKHTSLFVKDWFKSRRVNVMEWPSQSPDLNPIEHLWEELERRCANKRAKNCDEKFAQLQSEWNKIPMSTIDTLIDSMPRRCQAVIDAKGFATKY
;
A
#
# COMPACT_ATOMS: atom_id res chain seq x y z
N MET A 1 30.99 -44.08 35.83
CA MET A 1 30.47 -43.52 37.09
C MET A 1 30.90 -42.06 37.13
N PHE A 2 29.96 -41.11 37.14
CA PHE A 2 30.31 -39.67 37.11
C PHE A 2 30.89 -39.26 38.47
N SER A 3 32.11 -38.71 38.49
CA SER A 3 32.81 -38.27 39.70
C SER A 3 32.24 -36.95 40.21
N VAL A 4 31.22 -37.02 41.08
CA VAL A 4 30.64 -35.86 41.77
C VAL A 4 31.11 -35.89 43.23
N THR A 5 31.64 -34.78 43.73
CA THR A 5 32.17 -34.68 45.10
C THR A 5 31.06 -34.61 46.15
N GLU A 6 31.30 -35.13 47.37
CA GLU A 6 30.35 -35.06 48.49
C GLU A 6 29.95 -33.62 48.84
N ALA A 7 30.86 -32.66 48.70
CA ALA A 7 30.58 -31.25 48.89
C ALA A 7 29.50 -30.74 47.91
N CYS A 8 29.54 -31.19 46.65
CA CYS A 8 28.56 -30.84 45.64
C CYS A 8 27.18 -31.43 45.98
N ILE A 9 27.14 -32.67 46.47
CA ILE A 9 25.91 -33.35 46.92
C ILE A 9 25.30 -32.64 48.15
N SER A 10 26.11 -32.31 49.15
CA SER A 10 25.68 -31.60 50.36
C SER A 10 25.12 -30.21 50.04
N GLN A 11 25.79 -29.46 49.15
CA GLN A 11 25.34 -28.13 48.73
C GLN A 11 24.07 -28.19 47.87
N PHE A 12 23.93 -29.24 47.04
CA PHE A 12 22.71 -29.53 46.30
C PHE A 12 21.53 -29.80 47.24
N LEU A 13 21.70 -30.71 48.21
CA LEU A 13 20.63 -31.07 49.17
C LEU A 13 20.20 -29.89 50.06
N LYS A 14 21.15 -29.03 50.48
CA LYS A 14 20.84 -27.79 51.20
C LYS A 14 19.97 -26.85 50.37
N ARG A 15 20.33 -26.63 49.09
CA ARG A 15 19.54 -25.79 48.16
C ARG A 15 18.17 -26.39 47.87
N TRP A 16 18.10 -27.71 47.68
CA TRP A 16 16.85 -28.44 47.43
C TRP A 16 15.83 -28.26 48.57
N LYS A 17 16.27 -28.48 49.82
CA LYS A 17 15.41 -28.31 51.00
C LYS A 17 14.95 -26.87 51.21
N ALA A 18 15.83 -25.89 50.95
CA ALA A 18 15.51 -24.47 51.13
C ALA A 18 14.56 -23.89 50.07
N GLN A 19 14.58 -24.43 48.84
CA GLN A 19 13.86 -23.86 47.69
C GLN A 19 12.69 -24.72 47.20
N GLY A 20 12.40 -25.83 47.88
CA GLY A 20 11.28 -26.71 47.56
C GLY A 20 11.39 -27.46 46.23
N GLY A 21 12.61 -27.64 45.69
CA GLY A 21 12.86 -28.27 44.40
C GLY A 21 13.95 -27.57 43.59
N PHE A 22 13.86 -27.63 42.26
CA PHE A 22 14.71 -26.85 41.33
C PHE A 22 14.09 -25.49 41.04
N PRO A 23 14.47 -24.39 41.70
CA PRO A 23 14.17 -23.08 41.15
C PRO A 23 15.07 -22.85 39.93
N VAL A 24 14.45 -22.45 38.82
CA VAL A 24 15.17 -21.92 37.67
C VAL A 24 15.73 -20.55 38.06
N SER A 25 16.87 -20.53 38.75
CA SER A 25 17.55 -19.27 39.06
C SER A 25 17.99 -18.64 37.74
N HIS A 26 17.49 -17.44 37.45
CA HIS A 26 17.99 -16.68 36.31
C HIS A 26 19.46 -16.37 36.55
N ARG A 27 20.34 -17.03 35.77
CA ARG A 27 21.76 -16.69 35.78
C ARG A 27 21.88 -15.23 35.35
N THR A 28 22.55 -14.41 36.15
CA THR A 28 22.92 -13.06 35.74
C THR A 28 23.87 -13.19 34.56
N GLY A 29 23.33 -12.98 33.35
CA GLY A 29 24.13 -12.99 32.13
C GLY A 29 25.21 -11.91 32.17
N ARG A 30 26.08 -11.92 31.16
CA ARG A 30 27.12 -10.89 31.00
C ARG A 30 26.51 -9.49 31.17
N PRO A 31 27.12 -8.60 31.99
CA PRO A 31 26.68 -7.23 32.12
C PRO A 31 26.50 -6.54 30.77
N ARG A 32 25.45 -5.73 30.65
CA ARG A 32 25.14 -5.02 29.41
C ARG A 32 26.20 -3.95 29.18
N VAL A 33 26.60 -3.78 27.91
CA VAL A 33 27.49 -2.70 27.48
C VAL A 33 26.77 -1.35 27.51
N THR A 34 25.45 -1.34 27.34
CA THR A 34 24.61 -0.15 27.45
C THR A 34 23.87 -0.12 28.78
N ASP A 35 23.74 1.06 29.35
CA ASP A 35 22.93 1.31 30.54
C ASP A 35 21.48 1.74 30.17
N PRO A 36 20.58 1.96 31.15
CA PRO A 36 19.22 2.41 30.87
C PRO A 36 19.12 3.80 30.21
N ASN A 37 20.08 4.70 30.46
CA ASN A 37 20.11 6.03 29.87
C ASN A 37 20.55 5.97 28.40
N ASP A 38 21.55 5.15 28.09
CA ASP A 38 21.94 4.80 26.72
C ASP A 38 20.77 4.25 25.93
N ASP A 39 20.06 3.25 26.48
CA ASP A 39 18.90 2.65 25.85
C ASP A 39 17.81 3.71 25.60
N ARG A 40 17.57 4.63 26.56
CA ARG A 40 16.63 5.75 26.40
C ARG A 40 17.07 6.73 25.30
N ASN A 41 18.35 7.07 25.23
CA ASN A 41 18.89 7.97 24.21
C ASN A 41 18.82 7.36 22.81
N ILE A 42 19.14 6.07 22.67
CA ILE A 42 18.96 5.31 21.42
C ILE A 42 17.51 5.41 20.93
N LEU A 43 16.54 5.17 21.83
CA LEU A 43 15.12 5.21 21.47
C LEU A 43 14.65 6.63 21.16
N ARG A 44 15.11 7.64 21.91
CA ARG A 44 14.78 9.04 21.68
C ARG A 44 15.26 9.51 20.31
N THR A 45 16.53 9.28 19.99
CA THR A 45 17.13 9.64 18.69
C THR A 45 16.43 8.92 17.53
N SER A 46 16.10 7.64 17.70
CA SER A 46 15.36 6.89 16.68
C SER A 46 13.93 7.41 16.47
N ARG A 47 13.25 7.86 17.54
CA ARG A 47 11.87 8.37 17.46
C ARG A 47 11.81 9.80 16.91
N SER A 48 12.79 10.64 17.26
CA SER A 48 12.87 12.01 16.73
C SER A 48 13.19 12.02 15.24
N ASN A 49 14.08 11.13 14.79
CA ASN A 49 14.39 10.97 13.38
C ASN A 49 14.37 9.48 12.96
N PRO A 50 13.19 8.97 12.54
CA PRO A 50 13.02 7.58 12.10
C PRO A 50 13.83 7.18 10.87
N ARG A 51 14.50 8.12 10.19
CA ARG A 51 15.36 7.85 9.02
C ARG A 51 16.79 7.49 9.41
N LEU A 52 17.18 7.70 10.67
CA LEU A 52 18.53 7.36 11.12
C LEU A 52 18.75 5.86 11.13
N THR A 53 19.90 5.44 10.60
CA THR A 53 20.33 4.04 10.63
C THR A 53 20.95 3.72 11.99
N ALA A 54 20.97 2.45 12.40
CA ALA A 54 21.63 2.06 13.64
C ALA A 54 23.12 2.52 13.75
N PRO A 55 23.93 2.52 12.66
CA PRO A 55 25.24 3.18 12.67
C PRO A 55 25.18 4.69 12.94
N ALA A 56 24.21 5.42 12.37
CA ALA A 56 24.06 6.84 12.60
C ALA A 56 23.65 7.14 14.05
N ILE A 57 22.64 6.41 14.56
CA ILE A 57 22.21 6.51 15.97
C ILE A 57 23.38 6.22 16.91
N ARG A 58 24.19 5.19 16.63
CA ARG A 58 25.40 4.90 17.41
C ARG A 58 26.35 6.11 17.43
N ARG A 59 26.62 6.73 16.27
CA ARG A 59 27.53 7.89 16.19
C ARG A 59 26.99 9.08 16.98
N GLU A 60 25.69 9.35 16.90
CA GLU A 60 25.08 10.50 17.58
C GLU A 60 24.98 10.30 19.09
N VAL A 61 24.51 9.14 19.54
CA VAL A 61 24.30 8.88 20.97
C VAL A 61 25.62 8.70 21.72
N PHE A 62 26.62 8.09 21.07
CA PHE A 62 27.89 7.73 21.70
C PHE A 62 29.07 8.55 21.17
N VAL A 63 28.84 9.77 20.66
CA VAL A 63 29.88 10.63 20.09
C VAL A 63 31.05 10.87 21.05
N ASN A 64 30.74 11.05 22.33
CA ASN A 64 31.73 11.31 23.40
C ASN A 64 31.99 10.07 24.27
N SER A 65 31.54 8.88 23.83
CA SER A 65 31.74 7.66 24.61
C SER A 65 33.14 7.10 24.36
N PRO A 66 33.95 6.85 25.41
CA PRO A 66 35.28 6.26 25.26
C PRO A 66 35.23 4.80 24.79
N SER A 67 34.12 4.10 25.02
CA SER A 67 33.91 2.72 24.55
C SER A 67 32.49 2.57 24.00
N PRO A 68 32.23 3.05 22.76
CA PRO A 68 30.90 3.01 22.20
C PRO A 68 30.47 1.56 21.89
N PRO A 69 29.21 1.18 22.14
CA PRO A 69 28.72 -0.15 21.84
C PRO A 69 28.74 -0.43 20.34
N SER A 70 28.75 -1.71 19.98
CA SER A 70 28.65 -2.13 18.59
C SER A 70 27.31 -1.73 17.95
N VAL A 71 27.29 -1.56 16.63
CA VAL A 71 26.04 -1.32 15.87
C VAL A 71 25.00 -2.42 16.13
N SER A 72 25.44 -3.67 16.27
CA SER A 72 24.57 -4.80 16.60
C SER A 72 23.89 -4.64 17.96
N THR A 73 24.59 -4.05 18.94
CA THR A 73 24.01 -3.75 20.25
C THR A 73 22.91 -2.71 20.14
N VAL A 74 23.15 -1.61 19.40
CA VAL A 74 22.13 -0.58 19.13
C VAL A 74 20.91 -1.18 18.41
N LYS A 75 21.11 -2.01 17.38
CA LYS A 75 20.02 -2.73 16.70
C LYS A 75 19.22 -3.61 17.66
N ARG A 76 19.90 -4.35 18.54
CA ARG A 76 19.23 -5.20 19.54
C ARG A 76 18.37 -4.38 20.50
N ARG A 77 18.80 -3.18 20.89
CA ARG A 77 18.01 -2.26 21.73
C ARG A 77 16.77 -1.75 21.02
N LEU A 78 16.92 -1.31 19.78
CA LEU A 78 15.80 -0.89 18.95
C LEU A 78 14.79 -2.03 18.78
N ASN A 79 15.25 -3.23 18.43
CA ASN A 79 14.39 -4.40 18.25
C ASN A 79 13.69 -4.82 19.55
N ALA A 80 14.38 -4.79 20.70
CA ALA A 80 13.78 -5.10 22.00
C ALA A 80 12.65 -4.12 22.38
N ALA A 81 12.68 -2.90 21.83
CA ALA A 81 11.62 -1.90 21.98
C ALA A 81 10.59 -1.92 20.83
N GLY A 82 10.62 -2.94 19.95
CA GLY A 82 9.71 -3.06 18.81
C GLY A 82 10.04 -2.15 17.61
N ILE A 83 11.14 -1.40 17.66
CA ILE A 83 11.57 -0.51 16.57
C ILE A 83 12.42 -1.32 15.59
N MET A 84 11.77 -1.84 14.56
CA MET A 84 12.42 -2.66 13.54
C MET A 84 12.75 -1.85 12.30
N GLY A 85 13.88 -2.16 11.67
CA GLY A 85 14.20 -1.65 10.34
C GLY A 85 13.17 -2.16 9.32
N ARG A 86 12.52 -1.23 8.60
CA ARG A 86 11.55 -1.51 7.53
C ARG A 86 11.83 -0.60 6.33
N ARG A 87 11.46 -1.07 5.14
CA ARG A 87 11.50 -0.22 3.95
C ARG A 87 10.43 0.87 4.10
N PRO A 88 10.75 2.16 3.89
CA PRO A 88 9.74 3.19 3.93
C PRO A 88 8.76 3.01 2.76
N VAL A 89 7.47 3.22 3.02
CA VAL A 89 6.47 3.27 1.96
C VAL A 89 6.68 4.56 1.17
N LYS A 90 6.64 4.47 -0.16
CA LYS A 90 6.64 5.63 -1.05
C LYS A 90 5.19 6.06 -1.27
N LYS A 91 4.80 7.22 -0.74
CA LYS A 91 3.50 7.86 -0.99
C LYS A 91 3.76 9.31 -1.41
N PRO A 92 2.91 9.91 -2.28
CA PRO A 92 3.06 11.30 -2.66
C PRO A 92 2.95 12.22 -1.44
N LEU A 93 3.67 13.34 -1.46
CA LEU A 93 3.50 14.37 -0.44
C LEU A 93 2.14 15.05 -0.65
N ILE A 94 1.32 15.07 0.39
CA ILE A 94 0.00 15.71 0.38
C ILE A 94 0.13 17.08 1.05
N SER A 95 -0.22 18.13 0.31
CA SER A 95 -0.20 19.51 0.84
C SER A 95 -1.25 19.69 1.94
N GLU A 96 -1.05 20.65 2.85
CA GLU A 96 -2.03 20.98 3.91
C GLU A 96 -3.44 21.24 3.36
N LYS A 97 -3.51 21.99 2.25
CA LYS A 97 -4.77 22.28 1.55
C LYS A 97 -5.47 20.99 1.13
N ASN A 98 -4.73 20.06 0.52
CA ASN A 98 -5.29 18.78 0.06
C ASN A 98 -5.68 17.89 1.25
N ARG A 99 -4.90 17.87 2.34
CA ARG A 99 -5.26 17.14 3.56
C ARG A 99 -6.58 17.64 4.15
N SER A 100 -6.75 18.96 4.25
CA SER A 100 -7.97 19.57 4.75
C SER A 100 -9.19 19.23 3.87
N ALA A 101 -9.02 19.29 2.54
CA ALA A 101 -10.06 18.90 1.59
C ALA A 101 -10.42 17.41 1.71
N ARG A 102 -9.43 16.52 1.87
CA ARG A 102 -9.62 15.08 2.11
C ARG A 102 -10.42 14.82 3.38
N VAL A 103 -10.06 15.46 4.49
CA VAL A 103 -10.78 15.31 5.77
C VAL A 103 -12.20 15.86 5.66
N LYS A 104 -12.39 17.03 5.03
CA LYS A 104 -13.73 17.60 4.82
C LYS A 104 -14.60 16.63 4.03
N TRP A 105 -14.10 16.16 2.88
CA TRP A 105 -14.82 15.21 2.04
C TRP A 105 -15.18 13.94 2.81
N ALA A 106 -14.22 13.36 3.54
CA ALA A 106 -14.47 12.15 4.32
C ALA A 106 -15.53 12.35 5.42
N LYS A 107 -15.56 13.53 6.08
CA LYS A 107 -16.59 13.87 7.06
C LYS A 107 -17.97 14.04 6.43
N ASP A 108 -18.04 14.74 5.29
CA ASP A 108 -19.30 14.99 4.57
C ASP A 108 -19.96 13.68 4.09
N HIS A 109 -19.16 12.63 3.89
CA HIS A 109 -19.61 11.33 3.39
C HIS A 109 -19.57 10.22 4.44
N LEU A 110 -19.23 10.51 5.70
CA LEU A 110 -19.05 9.48 6.73
C LEU A 110 -20.35 8.72 7.05
N ASN A 111 -21.47 9.45 7.03
CA ASN A 111 -22.80 8.92 7.35
C ASN A 111 -23.57 8.45 6.11
N TRP A 112 -22.92 8.39 4.94
CA TRP A 112 -23.53 7.85 3.74
C TRP A 112 -23.84 6.37 3.90
N THR A 113 -25.06 6.01 3.54
CA THR A 113 -25.53 4.63 3.53
C THR A 113 -24.98 3.87 2.33
N ARG A 114 -25.12 2.55 2.35
CA ARG A 114 -24.79 1.69 1.21
C ARG A 114 -25.51 2.11 -0.08
N GLN A 115 -26.78 2.54 0.03
CA GLN A 115 -27.55 3.01 -1.12
C GLN A 115 -26.95 4.29 -1.72
N ASP A 116 -26.39 5.14 -0.87
CA ASP A 116 -25.71 6.37 -1.30
C ASP A 116 -24.41 6.07 -2.04
N TRP A 117 -23.70 5.03 -1.63
CA TRP A 117 -22.51 4.57 -2.34
C TRP A 117 -22.84 3.81 -3.63
N ASN A 118 -23.95 3.07 -3.66
CA ASN A 118 -24.37 2.30 -4.84
C ASN A 118 -24.72 3.18 -6.04
N ARG A 119 -25.15 4.43 -5.81
CA ARG A 119 -25.47 5.37 -6.89
C ARG A 119 -24.24 6.02 -7.54
N ILE A 120 -23.04 5.74 -7.02
CA ILE A 120 -21.79 6.31 -7.54
C ILE A 120 -21.22 5.39 -8.61
N LEU A 121 -20.97 5.96 -9.80
CA LEU A 121 -20.16 5.35 -10.84
C LEU A 121 -18.70 5.78 -10.63
N TRP A 122 -17.92 4.90 -10.03
CA TRP A 122 -16.48 5.06 -9.82
C TRP A 122 -15.76 4.83 -11.13
N SER A 123 -14.78 5.68 -11.44
CA SER A 123 -13.98 5.52 -12.64
C SER A 123 -12.54 5.92 -12.41
N ASP A 124 -11.65 5.37 -13.23
CA ASP A 124 -10.24 5.73 -13.24
C ASP A 124 -9.55 5.15 -14.49
N GLU A 125 -8.30 5.57 -14.72
CA GLU A 125 -7.41 4.96 -15.68
C GLU A 125 -6.28 4.17 -15.01
N SER A 126 -5.96 3.00 -15.55
CA SER A 126 -4.79 2.24 -15.12
C SER A 126 -3.95 1.76 -16.29
N LYS A 127 -2.66 1.59 -16.01
CA LYS A 127 -1.64 1.18 -16.99
C LYS A 127 -1.19 -0.24 -16.65
N PHE A 128 -1.50 -1.19 -17.53
CA PHE A 128 -1.07 -2.57 -17.40
C PHE A 128 0.14 -2.85 -18.29
N LEU A 129 1.21 -3.38 -17.70
CA LEU A 129 2.41 -3.76 -18.45
C LEU A 129 2.17 -5.02 -19.29
N LEU A 130 2.75 -5.07 -20.49
CA LEU A 130 2.76 -6.27 -21.34
C LEU A 130 3.75 -7.31 -20.83
N PHE A 131 4.94 -6.86 -20.40
CA PHE A 131 6.01 -7.70 -19.88
C PHE A 131 6.46 -7.24 -18.50
N GLY A 132 6.49 -8.19 -17.56
CA GLY A 132 6.90 -7.95 -16.18
C GLY A 132 5.78 -7.39 -15.31
N SER A 133 5.99 -7.53 -13.99
CA SER A 133 5.28 -6.79 -12.95
C SER A 133 6.21 -5.68 -12.46
N ASP A 134 5.67 -4.55 -11.97
CA ASP A 134 6.48 -3.50 -11.31
C ASP A 134 7.15 -3.97 -9.99
N GLY A 135 6.88 -5.21 -9.58
CA GLY A 135 7.41 -5.85 -8.38
C GLY A 135 8.84 -6.43 -8.51
N ILE A 136 9.49 -6.58 -7.35
CA ILE A 136 10.80 -7.24 -7.24
C ILE A 136 10.61 -8.75 -7.41
N GLN A 137 11.22 -9.31 -8.46
CA GLN A 137 11.35 -10.76 -8.63
C GLN A 137 12.66 -11.22 -8.00
N TRP A 138 12.55 -12.12 -7.01
CA TRP A 138 13.70 -12.70 -6.34
C TRP A 138 14.19 -13.95 -7.08
N VAL A 139 15.46 -13.96 -7.48
CA VAL A 139 16.12 -15.12 -8.08
C VAL A 139 17.12 -15.70 -7.09
N ARG A 140 17.02 -16.99 -6.79
CA ARG A 140 18.05 -17.72 -6.04
C ARG A 140 19.11 -18.20 -7.03
N ARG A 141 20.37 -17.80 -6.84
CA ARG A 141 21.49 -18.18 -7.72
C ARG A 141 22.79 -18.41 -6.95
N PRO A 142 23.69 -19.29 -7.45
CA PRO A 142 25.05 -19.44 -6.91
C PRO A 142 25.87 -18.14 -6.90
N ILE A 143 26.90 -18.09 -6.06
CA ILE A 143 27.87 -16.99 -6.05
C ILE A 143 28.58 -16.96 -7.41
N GLY A 144 28.73 -15.78 -8.00
CA GLY A 144 29.38 -15.59 -9.31
C GLY A 144 28.48 -15.78 -10.53
N SER A 145 27.31 -16.40 -10.43
CA SER A 145 26.43 -16.67 -11.59
C SER A 145 25.48 -15.50 -11.95
N ARG A 146 25.84 -14.26 -11.60
CA ARG A 146 24.98 -13.08 -11.81
C ARG A 146 24.63 -12.84 -13.28
N TYR A 147 25.56 -13.13 -14.18
CA TYR A 147 25.42 -12.86 -15.61
C TYR A 147 25.08 -14.09 -16.44
N ASP A 148 24.87 -15.25 -15.83
CA ASP A 148 24.36 -16.42 -16.55
C ASP A 148 22.89 -16.14 -16.96
N PRO A 149 22.53 -16.21 -18.27
CA PRO A 149 21.19 -15.95 -18.77
C PRO A 149 20.08 -16.72 -18.04
N LYS A 150 20.37 -17.91 -17.49
CA LYS A 150 19.43 -18.70 -16.69
C LYS A 150 18.93 -17.95 -15.44
N TYR A 151 19.77 -17.10 -14.85
CA TYR A 151 19.45 -16.31 -13.64
C TYR A 151 19.20 -14.83 -13.96
N GLN A 152 19.18 -14.46 -15.25
CA GLN A 152 18.79 -13.15 -15.71
C GLN A 152 17.28 -13.11 -15.93
N LEU A 153 16.69 -11.94 -15.67
CA LEU A 153 15.37 -11.62 -16.16
C LEU A 153 15.53 -10.78 -17.41
N PRO A 154 15.09 -11.27 -18.58
CA PRO A 154 15.15 -10.50 -19.81
C PRO A 154 14.37 -9.19 -19.65
N THR A 155 15.04 -8.07 -19.85
CA THR A 155 14.42 -6.74 -19.88
C THR A 155 14.48 -6.19 -21.29
N VAL A 156 13.38 -5.61 -21.77
CA VAL A 156 13.31 -4.98 -23.09
C VAL A 156 13.70 -3.50 -22.98
N LYS A 157 14.64 -3.05 -23.85
CA LYS A 157 15.24 -1.69 -23.82
C LYS A 157 14.24 -0.53 -23.96
N HIS A 158 13.01 -0.78 -24.40
CA HIS A 158 11.96 0.23 -24.60
C HIS A 158 10.65 -0.04 -23.84
N GLY A 159 10.72 -0.73 -22.69
CA GLY A 159 9.60 -0.75 -21.74
C GLY A 159 8.40 -1.59 -22.15
N GLY A 160 8.59 -2.68 -22.91
CA GLY A 160 7.64 -3.79 -23.10
C GLY A 160 6.31 -3.49 -23.77
N GLY A 161 5.96 -2.23 -23.95
CA GLY A 161 4.59 -1.82 -24.20
C GLY A 161 3.75 -1.85 -22.92
N SER A 162 2.73 -1.01 -22.90
CA SER A 162 1.69 -1.00 -21.87
C SER A 162 0.32 -0.83 -22.51
N CYS A 163 -0.67 -1.47 -21.92
CA CYS A 163 -2.07 -1.25 -22.22
C CYS A 163 -2.63 -0.24 -21.21
N MET A 164 -2.95 0.97 -21.68
CA MET A 164 -3.69 1.96 -20.90
C MET A 164 -5.18 1.66 -21.02
N VAL A 165 -5.88 1.63 -19.90
CA VAL A 165 -7.28 1.23 -19.82
C VAL A 165 -8.03 2.21 -18.94
N TRP A 166 -9.19 2.67 -19.40
CA TRP A 166 -10.19 3.32 -18.58
C TRP A 166 -11.23 2.27 -18.16
N GLY A 167 -11.71 2.34 -16.93
CA GLY A 167 -12.83 1.50 -16.52
C GLY A 167 -13.69 2.17 -15.48
N ALA A 168 -14.87 1.60 -15.27
CA ALA A 168 -15.80 2.08 -14.28
C ALA A 168 -16.55 0.93 -13.62
N PHE A 169 -17.01 1.15 -12.39
CA PHE A 169 -17.91 0.23 -11.69
C PHE A 169 -18.83 0.99 -10.74
N SER A 170 -19.92 0.35 -10.33
CA SER A 170 -20.84 0.89 -9.33
C SER A 170 -21.24 -0.18 -8.33
N GLY A 171 -22.06 0.16 -7.34
CA GLY A 171 -22.61 -0.85 -6.43
C GLY A 171 -23.52 -1.89 -7.11
N ASN A 172 -23.96 -1.63 -8.34
CA ASN A 172 -24.74 -2.59 -9.14
C ASN A 172 -23.85 -3.57 -9.91
N GLY A 173 -22.53 -3.38 -9.88
CA GLY A 173 -21.57 -4.30 -10.47
C GLY A 173 -20.51 -3.63 -11.32
N ILE A 174 -19.81 -4.49 -12.05
CA ILE A 174 -18.75 -4.11 -12.97
C ILE A 174 -19.35 -3.30 -14.14
N GLY A 175 -18.75 -2.15 -14.43
CA GLY A 175 -19.12 -1.30 -15.54
C GLY A 175 -18.21 -1.50 -16.76
N PRO A 176 -18.27 -0.59 -17.74
CA PRO A 176 -17.47 -0.68 -18.95
C PRO A 176 -15.97 -0.62 -18.67
N ILE A 177 -15.20 -1.30 -19.52
CA ILE A 177 -13.74 -1.21 -19.60
C ILE A 177 -13.34 -0.92 -21.04
N HIS A 178 -12.48 0.07 -21.23
CA HIS A 178 -12.14 0.63 -22.53
C HIS A 178 -10.63 0.82 -22.67
N ARG A 179 -10.07 0.35 -23.78
CA ARG A 179 -8.65 0.56 -24.07
C ARG A 179 -8.42 1.97 -24.60
N VAL A 180 -7.55 2.69 -23.93
CA VAL A 180 -7.06 3.99 -24.41
C VAL A 180 -5.90 3.77 -25.38
N LYS A 181 -6.04 4.27 -26.61
CA LYS A 181 -5.00 4.21 -27.64
C LYS A 181 -4.20 5.51 -27.66
N GLY A 182 -2.89 5.42 -27.41
CA GLY A 182 -2.00 6.59 -27.39
C GLY A 182 -2.07 7.38 -26.08
N ILE A 183 -1.73 8.68 -26.16
CA ILE A 183 -1.85 9.59 -25.03
C ILE A 183 -3.30 10.05 -24.92
N MET A 184 -3.88 9.91 -23.72
CA MET A 184 -5.24 10.39 -23.48
C MET A 184 -5.24 11.91 -23.31
N ASP A 185 -5.78 12.62 -24.29
CA ASP A 185 -6.08 14.04 -24.17
C ASP A 185 -7.54 14.25 -23.73
N LYS A 186 -7.94 15.52 -23.62
CA LYS A 186 -9.31 15.90 -23.24
C LYS A 186 -10.38 15.46 -24.26
N ASN A 187 -10.03 15.28 -25.54
CA ASN A 187 -10.97 14.89 -26.59
C ASN A 187 -11.23 13.39 -26.53
N VAL A 188 -10.16 12.59 -26.45
CA VAL A 188 -10.22 11.14 -26.23
C VAL A 188 -10.98 10.86 -24.94
N TYR A 189 -10.71 11.61 -23.87
CA TYR A 189 -11.46 11.46 -22.62
C TYR A 189 -12.96 11.74 -22.81
N LYS A 190 -13.33 12.86 -23.45
CA LYS A 190 -14.74 13.18 -23.76
C LYS A 190 -15.42 12.09 -24.59
N ASP A 191 -14.72 11.49 -25.55
CA ASP A 191 -15.28 10.43 -26.37
C ASP A 191 -15.49 9.14 -25.55
N ILE A 192 -14.58 8.80 -24.65
CA ILE A 192 -14.79 7.73 -23.65
C ILE A 192 -16.01 8.05 -22.77
N LEU A 193 -16.15 9.30 -22.31
CA LEU A 193 -17.30 9.71 -21.52
C LEU A 193 -18.62 9.56 -22.30
N GLN A 194 -18.60 9.91 -23.58
CA GLN A 194 -19.78 9.88 -24.46
C GLN A 194 -20.20 8.45 -24.83
N ASP A 195 -19.23 7.56 -25.07
CA ASP A 195 -19.48 6.24 -25.62
C ASP A 195 -19.55 5.14 -24.56
N GLN A 196 -18.84 5.30 -23.44
CA GLN A 196 -18.72 4.28 -22.40
C GLN A 196 -19.43 4.70 -21.11
N MET A 197 -19.05 5.86 -20.56
CA MET A 197 -19.54 6.31 -19.25
C MET A 197 -21.03 6.69 -19.29
N LEU A 198 -21.43 7.58 -20.20
CA LEU A 198 -22.76 8.18 -20.20
C LEU A 198 -23.89 7.16 -20.41
N PRO A 199 -23.79 6.19 -21.35
CA PRO A 199 -24.79 5.14 -21.47
C PRO A 199 -24.93 4.32 -20.19
N HIS A 200 -23.80 3.96 -19.56
CA HIS A 200 -23.81 3.17 -18.33
C HIS A 200 -24.39 3.95 -17.15
N LEU A 201 -24.00 5.21 -16.96
CA LEU A 201 -24.54 6.09 -15.93
C LEU A 201 -26.05 6.28 -16.07
N ARG A 202 -26.55 6.40 -17.31
CA ARG A 202 -28.00 6.51 -17.58
C ARG A 202 -28.74 5.21 -17.27
N ALA A 203 -28.14 4.06 -17.56
CA ALA A 203 -28.70 2.75 -17.24
C ALA A 203 -28.79 2.51 -15.73
N MET A 204 -27.90 3.10 -14.92
CA MET A 204 -27.99 3.07 -13.45
C MET A 204 -29.21 3.83 -12.91
N GLY A 205 -29.80 4.73 -13.70
CA GLY A 205 -31.03 5.44 -13.37
C GLY A 205 -30.83 6.84 -12.79
N ARG A 206 -31.94 7.47 -12.42
CA ARG A 206 -31.96 8.85 -11.89
C ARG A 206 -31.25 8.94 -10.54
N GLY A 207 -30.54 10.03 -10.32
CA GLY A 207 -29.79 10.27 -9.09
C GLY A 207 -28.39 9.66 -9.06
N SER A 208 -28.00 8.94 -10.11
CA SER A 208 -26.63 8.45 -10.28
C SER A 208 -25.63 9.60 -10.35
N VAL A 209 -24.46 9.40 -9.77
CA VAL A 209 -23.38 10.39 -9.69
C VAL A 209 -22.12 9.79 -10.29
N TYR A 210 -21.44 10.55 -11.15
CA TYR A 210 -20.17 10.14 -11.73
C TYR A 210 -19.01 10.64 -10.87
N GLN A 211 -18.09 9.73 -10.52
CA GLN A 211 -16.84 10.09 -9.86
C GLN A 211 -15.70 10.02 -10.88
N GLN A 212 -14.87 11.07 -10.89
CA GLN A 212 -13.59 11.16 -11.60
C GLN A 212 -12.57 11.85 -10.69
N ASP A 213 -11.28 11.70 -11.00
CA ASP A 213 -10.23 12.44 -10.29
C ASP A 213 -10.09 13.90 -10.80
N ASN A 214 -9.10 14.62 -10.24
CA ASN A 214 -8.83 16.01 -10.56
C ASN A 214 -7.71 16.20 -11.60
N ASP A 215 -7.46 15.22 -12.47
CA ASP A 215 -6.51 15.39 -13.57
C ASP A 215 -6.88 16.66 -14.40
N PRO A 216 -5.90 17.47 -14.82
CA PRO A 216 -6.14 18.64 -15.68
C PRO A 216 -7.06 18.36 -16.89
N LYS A 217 -6.99 17.18 -17.50
CA LYS A 217 -7.86 16.82 -18.63
C LYS A 217 -9.33 16.69 -18.19
N HIS A 218 -9.58 16.15 -17.00
CA HIS A 218 -10.90 15.93 -16.41
C HIS A 218 -11.55 17.23 -15.91
N THR A 219 -10.73 18.18 -15.48
CA THR A 219 -11.17 19.45 -14.88
C THR A 219 -11.17 20.63 -15.87
N SER A 220 -10.83 20.37 -17.14
CA SER A 220 -10.87 21.35 -18.22
C SER A 220 -12.28 21.92 -18.44
N LEU A 221 -12.37 23.18 -18.88
CA LEU A 221 -13.66 23.83 -19.18
C LEU A 221 -14.45 23.03 -20.23
N PHE A 222 -13.75 22.50 -21.24
CA PHE A 222 -14.34 21.68 -22.29
C PHE A 222 -15.12 20.47 -21.73
N VAL A 223 -14.52 19.73 -20.80
CA VAL A 223 -15.15 18.55 -20.18
C VAL A 223 -16.25 18.97 -19.19
N LYS A 224 -16.03 20.05 -18.43
CA LYS A 224 -17.04 20.61 -17.50
C LYS A 224 -18.31 21.05 -18.23
N ASP A 225 -18.17 21.73 -19.36
CA ASP A 225 -19.30 22.19 -20.17
C ASP A 225 -20.02 21.01 -20.81
N TRP A 226 -19.28 19.96 -21.21
CA TRP A 226 -19.89 18.72 -21.66
C TRP A 226 -20.75 18.07 -20.56
N PHE A 227 -20.26 17.95 -19.31
CA PHE A 227 -21.05 17.42 -18.20
C PHE A 227 -22.33 18.23 -17.94
N LYS A 228 -22.22 19.57 -17.95
CA LYS A 228 -23.37 20.48 -17.81
C LYS A 228 -24.39 20.26 -18.93
N SER A 229 -23.94 20.18 -20.18
CA SER A 229 -24.81 19.98 -21.35
C SER A 229 -25.58 18.65 -21.29
N ARG A 230 -24.99 17.63 -20.67
CA ARG A 230 -25.58 16.29 -20.52
C ARG A 230 -26.31 16.09 -19.18
N ARG A 231 -26.33 17.11 -18.31
CA ARG A 231 -26.91 17.08 -16.95
C ARG A 231 -26.36 15.93 -16.11
N VAL A 232 -25.05 15.72 -16.17
CA VAL A 232 -24.36 14.71 -15.37
C VAL A 232 -24.02 15.30 -14.01
N ASN A 233 -24.42 14.61 -12.95
CA ASN A 233 -24.00 14.94 -11.59
C ASN A 233 -22.58 14.41 -11.38
N VAL A 234 -21.60 15.29 -11.26
CA VAL A 234 -20.20 14.92 -11.00
C VAL A 234 -19.93 15.07 -9.50
N MET A 235 -19.30 14.06 -8.91
CA MET A 235 -18.90 14.08 -7.51
C MET A 235 -17.75 15.08 -7.29
N GLU A 236 -17.88 15.93 -6.27
CA GLU A 236 -16.74 16.69 -5.76
C GLU A 236 -15.69 15.72 -5.22
N TRP A 237 -14.44 15.84 -5.68
CA TRP A 237 -13.38 14.89 -5.35
C TRP A 237 -12.15 15.59 -4.75
N PRO A 238 -11.59 15.10 -3.63
CA PRO A 238 -10.37 15.67 -3.07
C PRO A 238 -9.14 15.20 -3.86
N SER A 239 -8.27 16.13 -4.26
CA SER A 239 -7.03 15.82 -4.99
C SER A 239 -6.10 14.87 -4.22
N GLN A 240 -5.31 14.07 -4.95
CA GLN A 240 -4.36 13.09 -4.40
C GLN A 240 -5.02 12.05 -3.48
N SER A 241 -6.14 11.47 -3.92
CA SER A 241 -6.95 10.55 -3.12
C SER A 241 -7.23 9.17 -3.74
N PRO A 242 -6.20 8.45 -4.23
CA PRO A 242 -6.40 7.11 -4.75
C PRO A 242 -6.94 6.15 -3.69
N ASP A 243 -6.56 6.33 -2.42
CA ASP A 243 -7.01 5.49 -1.30
C ASP A 243 -8.52 5.61 -0.98
N LEU A 244 -9.15 6.69 -1.43
CA LEU A 244 -10.60 6.88 -1.38
C LEU A 244 -11.32 6.33 -2.62
N ASN A 245 -10.63 6.08 -3.73
CA ASN A 245 -11.24 5.53 -4.94
C ASN A 245 -11.19 3.98 -4.91
N PRO A 246 -12.32 3.29 -4.70
CA PRO A 246 -12.32 1.83 -4.58
C PRO A 246 -11.92 1.11 -5.87
N ILE A 247 -11.95 1.76 -7.04
CA ILE A 247 -11.53 1.13 -8.31
C ILE A 247 -10.04 0.77 -8.33
N GLU A 248 -9.22 1.45 -7.54
CA GLU A 248 -7.79 1.12 -7.38
C GLU A 248 -7.61 -0.33 -6.92
N HIS A 249 -8.49 -0.81 -6.03
CA HIS A 249 -8.48 -2.20 -5.59
C HIS A 249 -8.95 -3.16 -6.70
N LEU A 250 -9.83 -2.71 -7.62
CA LEU A 250 -10.20 -3.51 -8.79
C LEU A 250 -9.03 -3.64 -9.77
N TRP A 251 -8.19 -2.60 -9.90
CA TRP A 251 -6.98 -2.69 -10.70
C TRP A 251 -5.99 -3.71 -10.13
N GLU A 252 -5.78 -3.72 -8.81
CA GLU A 252 -4.95 -4.72 -8.15
C GLU A 252 -5.51 -6.15 -8.33
N GLU A 253 -6.83 -6.34 -8.17
CA GLU A 253 -7.49 -7.63 -8.39
C GLU A 253 -7.38 -8.08 -9.86
N LEU A 254 -7.54 -7.16 -10.80
CA LEU A 254 -7.42 -7.43 -12.23
C LEU A 254 -5.97 -7.82 -12.59
N GLU A 255 -4.98 -7.11 -12.05
CA GLU A 255 -3.56 -7.46 -12.22
C GLU A 255 -3.29 -8.86 -11.68
N ARG A 256 -3.80 -9.19 -10.48
CA ARG A 256 -3.67 -10.51 -9.86
C ARG A 256 -4.27 -11.62 -10.72
N ARG A 257 -5.46 -11.40 -11.31
CA ARG A 257 -6.12 -12.35 -12.23
C ARG A 257 -5.34 -12.53 -13.54
N CYS A 258 -4.62 -11.51 -13.98
CA CYS A 258 -3.83 -11.52 -15.20
C CYS A 258 -2.34 -11.87 -14.98
N ALA A 259 -1.86 -12.04 -13.75
CA ALA A 259 -0.45 -12.17 -13.42
C ALA A 259 0.28 -13.31 -14.16
N ASN A 260 -0.43 -14.42 -14.42
CA ASN A 260 0.13 -15.59 -15.10
C ASN A 260 -0.16 -15.63 -16.62
N LYS A 261 -0.80 -14.59 -17.16
CA LYS A 261 -1.17 -14.52 -18.58
C LYS A 261 -0.17 -13.64 -19.33
N ARG A 262 0.52 -14.25 -20.30
CA ARG A 262 1.40 -13.52 -21.20
C ARG A 262 0.58 -12.96 -22.36
N ALA A 263 0.86 -11.72 -22.75
CA ALA A 263 0.29 -11.10 -23.93
C ALA A 263 1.44 -10.67 -24.86
N LYS A 264 1.26 -10.86 -26.17
CA LYS A 264 2.26 -10.50 -27.18
C LYS A 264 2.15 -9.04 -27.61
N ASN A 265 0.96 -8.47 -27.52
CA ASN A 265 0.66 -7.09 -27.91
C ASN A 265 -0.46 -6.50 -27.04
N CYS A 266 -0.73 -5.20 -27.22
CA CYS A 266 -1.72 -4.48 -26.42
C CYS A 266 -3.17 -4.91 -26.70
N ASP A 267 -3.48 -5.42 -27.89
CA ASP A 267 -4.82 -5.94 -28.23
C ASP A 267 -5.10 -7.23 -27.45
N GLU A 268 -4.15 -8.16 -27.46
CA GLU A 268 -4.23 -9.40 -26.69
C GLU A 268 -4.28 -9.11 -25.19
N LYS A 269 -3.45 -8.16 -24.71
CA LYS A 269 -3.48 -7.75 -23.30
C LYS A 269 -4.84 -7.20 -22.92
N PHE A 270 -5.43 -6.33 -23.75
CA PHE A 270 -6.75 -5.78 -23.47
C PHE A 270 -7.85 -6.85 -23.50
N ALA A 271 -7.82 -7.79 -24.46
CA ALA A 271 -8.78 -8.89 -24.49
C ALA A 271 -8.70 -9.76 -23.22
N GLN A 272 -7.49 -10.01 -22.71
CA GLN A 272 -7.29 -10.72 -21.44
C GLN A 272 -7.84 -9.92 -20.25
N LEU A 273 -7.55 -8.61 -20.18
CA LEU A 273 -8.06 -7.73 -19.14
C LEU A 273 -9.58 -7.65 -19.16
N GLN A 274 -10.18 -7.44 -20.33
CA GLN A 274 -11.63 -7.39 -20.51
C GLN A 274 -12.30 -8.71 -20.11
N SER A 275 -11.71 -9.85 -20.49
CA SER A 275 -12.22 -11.17 -20.10
C SER A 275 -12.21 -11.37 -18.58
N GLU A 276 -11.14 -10.94 -17.88
CA GLU A 276 -11.05 -11.09 -16.42
C GLU A 276 -11.87 -10.05 -15.66
N TRP A 277 -11.97 -8.82 -16.18
CA TRP A 277 -12.82 -7.76 -15.65
C TRP A 277 -14.28 -8.20 -15.57
N ASN A 278 -14.80 -8.80 -16.65
CA ASN A 278 -16.17 -9.31 -16.70
C ASN A 278 -16.41 -10.53 -15.79
N LYS A 279 -15.36 -11.15 -15.25
CA LYS A 279 -15.44 -12.28 -14.29
C LYS A 279 -15.30 -11.84 -12.84
N ILE A 280 -15.13 -10.54 -12.57
CA ILE A 280 -15.08 -10.06 -11.19
C ILE A 280 -16.48 -10.21 -10.59
N PRO A 281 -16.64 -10.98 -9.49
CA PRO A 281 -17.94 -11.28 -8.94
C PRO A 281 -18.53 -10.08 -8.18
N MET A 282 -19.86 -10.05 -8.06
CA MET A 282 -20.57 -9.05 -7.26
C MET A 282 -20.09 -8.98 -5.81
N SER A 283 -19.67 -10.10 -5.21
CA SER A 283 -19.13 -10.11 -3.84
C SER A 283 -17.87 -9.26 -3.67
N THR A 284 -17.03 -9.13 -4.71
CA THR A 284 -15.89 -8.21 -4.71
C THR A 284 -16.39 -6.77 -4.68
N ILE A 285 -17.40 -6.45 -5.48
CA ILE A 285 -18.00 -5.11 -5.55
C ILE A 285 -18.66 -4.73 -4.23
N ASP A 286 -19.45 -5.64 -3.66
CA ASP A 286 -20.08 -5.46 -2.35
C ASP A 286 -19.05 -5.13 -1.27
N THR A 287 -17.95 -5.89 -1.23
CA THR A 287 -16.86 -5.66 -0.26
C THR A 287 -16.21 -4.28 -0.43
N LEU A 288 -16.08 -3.80 -1.67
CA LEU A 288 -15.52 -2.47 -1.95
C LEU A 288 -16.46 -1.36 -1.51
N ILE A 289 -17.75 -1.47 -1.83
CA ILE A 289 -18.75 -0.50 -1.40
C ILE A 289 -18.84 -0.46 0.13
N ASP A 290 -18.91 -1.62 0.79
CA ASP A 290 -18.98 -1.73 2.25
C ASP A 290 -17.69 -1.27 2.95
N SER A 291 -16.60 -1.07 2.20
CA SER A 291 -15.36 -0.49 2.71
C SER A 291 -15.38 1.04 2.79
N MET A 292 -16.28 1.73 2.08
CA MET A 292 -16.26 3.20 1.95
C MET A 292 -16.34 3.96 3.28
N PRO A 293 -17.22 3.60 4.24
CA PRO A 293 -17.23 4.27 5.55
C PRO A 293 -15.90 4.11 6.30
N ARG A 294 -15.28 2.93 6.21
CA ARG A 294 -13.97 2.66 6.84
C ARG A 294 -12.83 3.43 6.16
N ARG A 295 -12.89 3.63 4.83
CA ARG A 295 -11.93 4.48 4.10
C ARG A 295 -12.06 5.93 4.53
N CYS A 296 -13.28 6.45 4.63
CA CYS A 296 -13.55 7.80 5.13
C CYS A 296 -13.01 7.99 6.56
N GLN A 297 -13.33 7.07 7.46
CA GLN A 297 -12.82 7.11 8.84
C GLN A 297 -11.28 7.07 8.89
N ALA A 298 -10.64 6.22 8.08
CA ALA A 298 -9.18 6.14 8.02
C ALA A 298 -8.54 7.47 7.58
N VAL A 299 -9.16 8.20 6.65
CA VAL A 299 -8.68 9.53 6.23
C VAL A 299 -8.81 10.55 7.36
N ILE A 300 -9.91 10.50 8.12
CA ILE A 300 -10.13 11.37 9.28
C ILE A 300 -9.09 11.11 10.36
N ASP A 301 -8.90 9.83 10.73
CA ASP A 301 -7.93 9.40 11.74
C ASP A 301 -6.49 9.75 11.34
N ALA A 302 -6.19 9.60 10.04
CA ALA A 302 -4.91 9.99 9.46
C ALA A 302 -4.78 11.51 9.24
N LYS A 303 -5.75 12.34 9.65
CA LYS A 303 -5.73 13.81 9.46
C LYS A 303 -5.45 14.22 8.01
N GLY A 304 -6.02 13.48 7.05
CA GLY A 304 -5.88 13.74 5.63
C GLY A 304 -4.60 13.19 5.00
N PHE A 305 -3.72 12.52 5.75
CA PHE A 305 -2.59 11.80 5.17
C PHE A 305 -3.05 10.53 4.40
N ALA A 306 -2.10 9.90 3.72
CA ALA A 306 -2.35 8.64 3.02
C ALA A 306 -2.74 7.53 4.01
N THR A 307 -3.74 6.74 3.63
CA THR A 307 -4.21 5.61 4.44
C THR A 307 -3.62 4.28 3.97
N LYS A 308 -4.07 3.18 4.60
CA LYS A 308 -3.70 1.81 4.20
C LYS A 308 -4.39 1.34 2.92
N TYR A 309 -5.43 2.07 2.51
CA TYR A 309 -6.19 1.79 1.31
C TYR A 309 -5.50 2.39 0.07
#